data_AF-A0A956CSA0-F1
#
_entry.id   AF-A0A956CSA0-F1
#
_cell.length_a   1.000
_cell.length_b   1.000
_cell.length_c   1.000
_cell.angle_alpha   90.00
_cell.angle_beta   90.00
_cell.angle_gamma   90.00
#
_symmetry.space_group_name_H-M   'P 1'
#
loop_
_entity.id
_entity.type
_entity.pdbx_description
1 polymer ?
#
loop_
_entity_poly.entity_id
_entity_poly.type
_entity_poly.pdbx_seq_one_letter_code
_entity_poly.pdbx_strand_id
1 'polypeptide(L)'
;MLVLVQHLIRNGKWDRHRLTELGKVLARFEAQPGRFLADPRWRAEAERIARLKREVSEAIGEVRACAHCAKGCGGTSGVFEGGRCCGTNTQEVFAPPEVRVIKLAGVAPPTEPAADGDPHAGCIFRGSRGCSLAPEARPAKCLVYVCHELRHELEGRDDDARGERFERIQALRRELDEAQARLEAATS
;
A
#
# COMPACT_ATOMS: atom_id res chain seq x y z
N MET A 1 8.51 5.96 -20.40
CA MET A 1 8.18 6.43 -19.05
C MET A 1 8.62 7.86 -18.73
N LEU A 2 9.83 8.28 -19.10
CA LEU A 2 10.32 9.67 -18.99
C LEU A 2 9.32 10.71 -19.56
N VAL A 3 8.62 10.34 -20.64
CA VAL A 3 7.59 11.18 -21.28
C VAL A 3 6.38 11.46 -20.36
N LEU A 4 5.91 10.48 -19.58
CA LEU A 4 4.77 10.65 -18.66
C LEU A 4 5.15 11.58 -17.51
N VAL A 5 6.32 11.37 -16.90
CA VAL A 5 6.84 12.21 -15.82
C VAL A 5 7.08 13.64 -16.32
N GLN A 6 7.70 13.81 -17.49
CA GLN A 6 7.89 15.12 -18.11
C GLN A 6 6.58 15.83 -18.46
N HIS A 7 5.55 15.08 -18.89
CA HIS A 7 4.21 15.63 -19.16
C HIS A 7 3.51 16.10 -17.88
N LEU A 8 3.60 15.32 -16.80
CA LEU A 8 3.06 15.69 -15.49
C LEU A 8 3.81 16.89 -14.86
N ILE A 9 5.14 16.99 -15.04
CA ILE A 9 5.93 18.18 -14.67
C ILE A 9 5.44 19.41 -15.45
N ARG A 10 5.20 19.27 -16.76
CA ARG A 10 4.77 20.37 -17.65
C ARG A 10 3.38 20.91 -17.30
N ASN A 11 2.49 20.08 -16.77
CA ASN A 11 1.14 20.50 -16.39
C ASN A 11 1.07 21.14 -15.00
N GLY A 12 2.19 21.28 -14.29
CA GLY A 12 2.28 21.99 -12.99
C GLY A 12 1.48 21.37 -11.85
N LYS A 13 0.89 20.17 -12.06
CA LYS A 13 -0.02 19.52 -11.11
C LYS A 13 0.70 19.04 -9.84
N TRP A 14 1.98 18.70 -9.93
CA TRP A 14 2.77 18.12 -8.84
C TRP A 14 4.15 18.76 -8.74
N ASP A 15 4.69 18.87 -7.52
CA ASP A 15 6.06 19.34 -7.31
C ASP A 15 7.11 18.34 -7.87
N ARG A 16 8.32 18.84 -8.12
CA ARG A 16 9.43 18.06 -8.70
C ARG A 16 9.83 16.86 -7.83
N HIS A 17 9.72 16.97 -6.50
CA HIS A 17 10.12 15.91 -5.59
C HIS A 17 9.16 14.71 -5.69
N ARG A 18 7.84 14.96 -5.65
CA ARG A 18 6.82 13.92 -5.82
C ARG A 18 6.92 13.22 -7.17
N LEU A 19 7.21 13.97 -8.23
CA LEU A 19 7.40 13.42 -9.58
C LEU A 19 8.68 12.59 -9.71
N THR A 20 9.75 13.00 -9.02
CA THR A 20 10.99 12.22 -8.91
C THR A 20 10.75 10.91 -8.17
N GLU A 21 10.04 10.95 -7.05
CA GLU A 21 9.68 9.75 -6.27
C GLU A 21 8.79 8.79 -7.07
N LEU A 22 7.79 9.31 -7.79
CA LEU A 22 6.96 8.52 -8.70
C LEU A 22 7.83 7.86 -9.78
N GLY A 23 8.75 8.61 -10.40
CA GLY A 23 9.67 8.08 -11.40
C GLY A 23 10.47 6.88 -10.88
N LYS A 24 10.94 6.92 -9.63
CA LYS A 24 11.64 5.79 -8.98
C LYS A 24 10.74 4.57 -8.78
N VAL A 25 9.49 4.76 -8.35
CA VAL A 25 8.51 3.66 -8.22
C VAL A 25 8.28 3.01 -9.57
N LEU A 26 7.99 3.82 -10.59
CA LEU A 26 7.71 3.31 -11.93
C LEU A 26 8.92 2.57 -12.52
N ALA A 27 10.14 3.05 -12.28
CA ALA A 27 11.37 2.38 -12.72
C ALA A 27 11.52 0.99 -12.09
N ARG A 28 11.09 0.81 -10.84
CA ARG A 28 11.07 -0.52 -10.21
C ARG A 28 10.06 -1.45 -10.86
N PHE A 29 8.90 -0.94 -11.27
CA PHE A 29 7.93 -1.72 -12.04
C PHE A 29 8.50 -2.13 -13.39
N GLU A 30 9.19 -1.23 -14.09
CA GLU A 30 9.86 -1.56 -15.35
C GLU A 30 10.91 -2.65 -15.19
N ALA A 31 11.70 -2.61 -14.11
CA ALA A 31 12.75 -3.58 -13.82
C ALA A 31 12.25 -5.00 -13.48
N GLN A 32 10.95 -5.18 -13.14
CA GLN A 32 10.40 -6.51 -12.87
C GLN A 32 10.05 -7.26 -14.17
N PRO A 33 10.07 -8.61 -14.18
CA PRO A 33 9.63 -9.38 -15.35
C PRO A 33 8.18 -9.04 -15.74
N GLY A 34 7.90 -9.05 -17.04
CA GLY A 34 6.54 -8.92 -17.55
C GLY A 34 5.67 -10.08 -17.07
N ARG A 35 4.41 -9.81 -16.67
CA ARG A 35 3.48 -10.84 -16.17
C ARG A 35 3.47 -12.08 -17.06
N PHE A 36 3.30 -11.91 -18.37
CA PHE A 36 3.19 -13.03 -19.32
C PHE A 36 4.51 -13.78 -19.59
N LEU A 37 5.64 -13.25 -19.13
CA LEU A 37 6.94 -13.92 -19.20
C LEU A 37 7.25 -14.73 -17.93
N ALA A 38 6.46 -14.54 -16.86
CA ALA A 38 6.65 -15.24 -15.60
C ALA A 38 5.97 -16.62 -15.58
N ASP A 39 6.52 -17.52 -14.75
CA ASP A 39 5.93 -18.83 -14.49
C ASP A 39 4.43 -18.69 -14.12
N PRO A 40 3.52 -19.46 -14.74
CA PRO A 40 2.10 -19.45 -14.39
C PRO A 40 1.82 -19.63 -12.89
N ARG A 41 2.64 -20.38 -12.16
CA ARG A 41 2.53 -20.59 -10.71
C ARG A 41 2.78 -19.31 -9.93
N TRP A 42 3.77 -18.52 -10.33
CA TRP A 42 4.07 -17.24 -9.70
C TRP A 42 2.98 -16.21 -9.94
N ARG A 43 2.39 -16.22 -11.14
CA ARG A 43 1.22 -15.40 -11.45
C ARG A 43 0.03 -15.76 -10.57
N ALA A 44 -0.28 -17.05 -10.45
CA ALA A 44 -1.38 -17.52 -9.61
C ALA A 44 -1.19 -17.12 -8.14
N GLU A 45 0.04 -17.24 -7.61
CA GLU A 45 0.33 -16.83 -6.23
C GLU A 45 0.24 -15.31 -6.06
N ALA A 46 0.72 -14.53 -7.03
CA ALA A 46 0.58 -13.06 -7.01
C ALA A 46 -0.89 -12.61 -7.08
N GLU A 47 -1.71 -13.28 -7.89
CA GLU A 47 -3.17 -13.06 -7.96
C GLU A 47 -3.85 -13.41 -6.63
N ARG A 48 -3.41 -14.49 -5.97
CA ARG A 48 -3.86 -14.84 -4.61
C ARG A 48 -3.50 -13.75 -3.62
N ILE A 49 -2.28 -13.25 -3.64
CA ILE A 49 -1.85 -12.13 -2.77
C ILE A 49 -2.73 -10.89 -3.02
N ALA A 50 -2.96 -10.51 -4.28
CA ALA A 50 -3.81 -9.37 -4.61
C ALA A 50 -5.26 -9.54 -4.10
N ARG A 51 -5.80 -10.77 -4.16
CA ARG A 51 -7.10 -11.09 -3.59
C ARG A 51 -7.11 -10.97 -2.06
N LEU A 52 -6.14 -11.57 -1.37
CA LEU A 52 -6.01 -11.49 0.09
C LEU A 52 -5.88 -10.04 0.57
N LYS A 53 -5.15 -9.19 -0.17
CA LYS A 53 -5.06 -7.75 0.11
C LYS A 53 -6.43 -7.05 0.11
N ARG A 54 -7.31 -7.39 -0.84
CA ARG A 54 -8.68 -6.87 -0.86
C ARG A 54 -9.50 -7.40 0.30
N GLU A 55 -9.47 -8.71 0.55
CA GLU A 55 -10.20 -9.34 1.64
C GLU A 55 -9.80 -8.80 3.02
N VAL A 56 -8.50 -8.56 3.25
CA VAL A 56 -8.00 -7.90 4.47
C VAL A 56 -8.55 -6.48 4.58
N SER A 57 -8.48 -5.71 3.50
CA SER A 57 -8.97 -4.32 3.50
C SER A 57 -10.49 -4.25 3.72
N GLU A 58 -11.25 -5.17 3.14
CA GLU A 58 -12.71 -5.28 3.32
C GLU A 58 -13.06 -5.68 4.76
N ALA A 59 -12.34 -6.65 5.34
CA ALA A 59 -12.56 -7.08 6.72
C ALA A 59 -12.24 -5.97 7.73
N ILE A 60 -11.23 -5.13 7.47
CA ILE A 60 -10.93 -3.94 8.27
C ILE A 60 -12.03 -2.88 8.10
N GLY A 61 -12.50 -2.68 6.86
CA GLY A 61 -13.49 -1.66 6.52
C GLY A 61 -12.96 -0.23 6.66
N GLU A 62 -13.87 0.73 6.77
CA GLU A 62 -13.51 2.13 7.02
C GLU A 62 -12.91 2.28 8.42
N VAL A 63 -11.85 3.08 8.58
CA VAL A 63 -11.14 3.26 9.85
C VAL A 63 -11.02 4.74 10.21
N ARG A 64 -11.26 5.08 11.48
CA ARG A 64 -11.19 6.47 11.98
C ARG A 64 -9.89 6.77 12.71
N ALA A 65 -9.34 5.80 13.44
CA ALA A 65 -8.10 5.90 14.19
C ALA A 65 -6.92 6.28 13.29
N CYS A 66 -6.90 5.74 12.07
CA CYS A 66 -5.90 6.06 11.06
C CYS A 66 -5.98 7.49 10.52
N ALA A 67 -7.01 8.29 10.83
CA ALA A 67 -7.04 9.72 10.47
C ALA A 67 -6.36 10.61 11.53
N HIS A 68 -6.19 10.12 12.77
CA HIS A 68 -5.85 10.98 13.89
C HIS A 68 -4.71 10.47 14.78
N CYS A 69 -4.27 9.20 14.67
CA CYS A 69 -3.34 8.62 15.64
C CYS A 69 -1.94 9.26 15.69
N ALA A 70 -1.56 10.08 14.70
CA ALA A 70 -0.32 10.84 14.74
C ALA A 70 -0.52 12.34 15.00
N LYS A 71 -1.76 12.83 15.07
CA LYS A 71 -2.06 14.27 15.23
C LYS A 71 -1.41 14.80 16.51
N GLY A 72 -0.60 15.84 16.38
CA GLY A 72 0.08 16.48 17.52
C GLY A 72 1.36 15.78 17.99
N CYS A 73 1.74 14.65 17.40
CA CYS A 73 3.06 14.09 17.64
C CYS A 73 4.14 14.84 16.83
N GLY A 74 5.34 15.03 17.39
CA GLY A 74 6.46 15.64 16.66
C GLY A 74 6.89 14.87 15.40
N GLY A 75 7.53 15.58 14.46
CA GLY A 75 8.03 15.04 13.19
C GLY A 75 6.98 14.96 12.07
N THR A 76 7.39 14.49 10.89
CA THR A 76 6.56 14.46 9.67
C THR A 76 5.26 13.67 9.83
N SER A 77 5.23 12.69 10.74
CA SER A 77 4.05 11.87 10.98
C SER A 77 2.87 12.64 11.60
N GLY A 78 3.10 13.72 12.37
CA GLY A 78 2.05 14.44 13.08
C GLY A 78 1.72 15.84 12.56
N VAL A 79 2.36 16.25 11.47
CA VAL A 79 2.05 17.49 10.72
C VAL A 79 0.75 17.34 9.92
N PHE A 80 0.26 16.11 9.73
CA PHE A 80 -0.85 15.82 8.82
C PHE A 80 -1.88 14.85 9.41
N GLU A 81 -3.13 15.01 8.99
CA GLU A 81 -4.22 14.09 9.35
C GLU A 81 -4.00 12.72 8.68
N GLY A 82 -3.51 11.77 9.47
CA GLY A 82 -3.35 10.38 9.07
C GLY A 82 -2.41 9.62 10.02
N GLY A 83 -2.45 8.30 9.99
CA GLY A 83 -1.78 7.48 10.99
C GLY A 83 -0.26 7.44 10.83
N ARG A 84 0.45 7.21 11.94
CA ARG A 84 1.92 7.12 11.99
C ARG A 84 2.47 6.01 11.11
N CYS A 85 1.78 4.86 11.06
CA CYS A 85 2.17 3.70 10.27
C CYS A 85 2.23 3.96 8.76
N CYS A 86 1.49 4.96 8.27
CA CYS A 86 1.50 5.35 6.86
C CYS A 86 2.59 6.38 6.53
N GLY A 87 3.45 6.78 7.48
CA GLY A 87 4.47 7.83 7.33
C GLY A 87 5.85 7.35 6.85
N THR A 88 5.95 6.10 6.39
CA THR A 88 7.19 5.49 5.86
C THR A 88 7.51 6.03 4.45
N ASN A 89 8.77 5.88 4.04
CA ASN A 89 9.26 6.33 2.74
C ASN A 89 8.66 5.51 1.58
N THR A 90 8.22 6.19 0.51
CA THR A 90 7.69 5.56 -0.72
C THR A 90 8.60 4.45 -1.27
N GLN A 91 9.92 4.65 -1.25
CA GLN A 91 10.89 3.68 -1.74
C GLN A 91 11.12 2.52 -0.78
N GLU A 92 10.86 2.66 0.51
CA GLU A 92 10.88 1.51 1.42
C GLU A 92 9.63 0.68 1.17
N VAL A 93 8.47 1.33 1.28
CA VAL A 93 7.24 1.11 0.50
C VAL A 93 7.26 0.01 -0.55
N PHE A 94 7.63 0.47 -1.74
CA PHE A 94 7.62 -0.24 -3.00
C PHE A 94 8.94 -1.00 -3.22
N ALA A 95 9.40 -1.76 -2.24
CA ALA A 95 10.58 -2.60 -2.39
C ALA A 95 10.43 -3.59 -3.58
N PRO A 96 11.52 -4.05 -4.21
CA PRO A 96 11.45 -4.90 -5.39
C PRO A 96 10.53 -6.14 -5.25
N PRO A 97 10.51 -6.89 -4.12
CA PRO A 97 9.60 -8.02 -3.95
C PRO A 97 8.12 -7.61 -4.00
N GLU A 98 7.77 -6.50 -3.36
CA GLU A 98 6.40 -5.96 -3.35
C GLU A 98 5.96 -5.52 -4.75
N VAL A 99 6.85 -4.84 -5.48
CA VAL A 99 6.57 -4.41 -6.86
C VAL A 99 6.41 -5.62 -7.79
N ARG A 100 7.20 -6.67 -7.60
CA ARG A 100 7.09 -7.93 -8.34
C ARG A 100 5.72 -8.55 -8.14
N VAL A 101 5.28 -8.69 -6.89
CA VAL A 101 3.95 -9.22 -6.56
C VAL A 101 2.86 -8.43 -7.29
N ILE A 102 2.86 -7.09 -7.18
CA ILE A 102 1.83 -6.23 -7.78
C ILE A 102 1.83 -6.39 -9.32
N LYS A 103 3.00 -6.39 -9.95
CA LYS A 103 3.12 -6.53 -11.40
C LYS A 103 2.69 -7.92 -11.89
N LEU A 104 3.06 -8.99 -11.19
CA LEU A 104 2.68 -10.36 -11.55
C LEU A 104 1.17 -10.62 -11.37
N ALA A 105 0.55 -9.97 -10.39
CA ALA A 105 -0.91 -9.93 -10.24
C ALA A 105 -1.61 -9.15 -11.38
N GLY A 106 -0.84 -8.47 -12.23
CA GLY A 106 -1.27 -7.54 -13.30
C GLY A 106 -2.08 -6.37 -12.80
N VAL A 107 -1.77 -5.91 -11.61
CA VAL A 107 -2.21 -4.61 -11.14
C VAL A 107 -1.34 -3.56 -11.82
N ALA A 108 -1.97 -2.54 -12.41
CA ALA A 108 -1.26 -1.47 -13.09
C ALA A 108 -0.37 -0.69 -12.10
N PRO A 109 0.82 -0.24 -12.53
CA PRO A 109 1.64 0.64 -11.69
C PRO A 109 0.87 1.93 -11.39
N PRO A 110 0.99 2.48 -10.18
CA PRO A 110 0.37 3.76 -9.87
C PRO A 110 1.01 4.87 -10.70
N THR A 111 0.19 5.65 -11.39
CA THR A 111 0.65 6.68 -12.36
C THR A 111 0.57 8.10 -11.84
N GLU A 112 -0.10 8.33 -10.71
CA GLU A 112 -0.27 9.65 -10.11
C GLU A 112 -0.04 9.61 -8.60
N PRO A 113 0.65 10.61 -8.02
CA PRO A 113 0.66 10.82 -6.57
C PRO A 113 -0.74 11.12 -6.03
N ALA A 114 -0.93 11.03 -4.71
CA ALA A 114 -2.18 11.47 -4.07
C ALA A 114 -2.42 12.97 -4.33
N ALA A 115 -3.70 13.32 -4.55
CA ALA A 115 -4.05 14.61 -5.13
C ALA A 115 -3.82 15.81 -4.18
N ASP A 116 -3.99 15.52 -2.90
CA ASP A 116 -3.90 16.39 -1.73
C ASP A 116 -2.75 15.93 -0.83
N GLY A 117 -1.75 15.28 -1.40
CA GLY A 117 -0.64 14.70 -0.64
C GLY A 117 0.35 15.76 -0.17
N ASP A 118 0.53 15.84 1.14
CA ASP A 118 1.49 16.72 1.79
C ASP A 118 2.95 16.24 1.53
N PRO A 119 3.93 17.15 1.29
CA PRO A 119 5.34 16.78 1.16
C PRO A 119 5.91 16.00 2.37
N HIS A 120 5.33 16.18 3.55
CA HIS A 120 5.69 15.52 4.80
C HIS A 120 4.91 14.24 5.05
N ALA A 121 4.00 13.80 4.17
CA ALA A 121 3.22 12.58 4.36
C ALA A 121 4.06 11.27 4.32
N GLY A 122 5.36 11.35 3.99
CA GLY A 122 6.31 10.23 3.92
C GLY A 122 6.17 9.39 2.64
N CYS A 123 4.93 8.99 2.31
CA CYS A 123 4.60 8.29 1.07
C CYS A 123 3.85 9.21 0.09
N ILE A 124 4.24 9.22 -1.19
CA ILE A 124 3.61 10.10 -2.19
C ILE A 124 2.16 9.73 -2.52
N PHE A 125 1.72 8.50 -2.22
CA PHE A 125 0.35 8.04 -2.45
C PHE A 125 -0.56 8.23 -1.23
N ARG A 126 -0.08 8.98 -0.23
CA ARG A 126 -0.88 9.37 0.93
C ARG A 126 -1.40 10.79 0.75
N GLY A 127 -2.71 10.93 0.91
CA GLY A 127 -3.49 12.18 0.91
C GLY A 127 -4.26 12.36 2.22
N SER A 128 -5.04 13.44 2.33
CA SER A 128 -5.67 13.87 3.61
C SER A 128 -6.79 12.94 4.05
N ARG A 129 -7.33 12.20 3.09
CA ARG A 129 -8.38 11.19 3.30
C ARG A 129 -7.84 9.76 3.33
N GLY A 130 -6.51 9.57 3.38
CA GLY A 130 -5.87 8.26 3.41
C GLY A 130 -5.06 7.93 2.15
N CYS A 131 -4.90 6.63 1.87
CA CYS A 131 -4.12 6.16 0.72
C CYS A 131 -4.93 6.24 -0.57
N SER A 132 -4.35 6.82 -1.64
CA SER A 132 -4.99 6.94 -2.96
C SER A 132 -4.98 5.64 -3.78
N LEU A 133 -4.31 4.60 -3.30
CA LEU A 133 -4.18 3.32 -4.00
C LEU A 133 -5.31 2.37 -3.62
N ALA A 134 -5.80 1.60 -4.60
CA ALA A 134 -6.63 0.43 -4.35
C ALA A 134 -5.87 -0.62 -3.52
N PRO A 135 -6.54 -1.45 -2.70
CA PRO A 135 -5.87 -2.41 -1.82
C PRO A 135 -4.85 -3.33 -2.52
N GLU A 136 -5.20 -3.87 -3.69
CA GLU A 136 -4.32 -4.73 -4.48
C GLU A 136 -3.05 -4.03 -5.01
N ALA A 137 -3.08 -2.70 -5.14
CA ALA A 137 -1.95 -1.88 -5.55
C ALA A 137 -1.05 -1.45 -4.38
N ARG A 138 -1.48 -1.69 -3.13
CA ARG A 138 -0.69 -1.37 -1.94
C ARG A 138 0.34 -2.47 -1.68
N PRO A 139 1.58 -2.13 -1.29
CA PRO A 139 2.49 -3.09 -0.68
C PRO A 139 1.83 -3.79 0.53
N ALA A 140 2.10 -5.07 0.76
CA ALA A 140 1.38 -5.84 1.77
C ALA A 140 1.55 -5.25 3.18
N LYS A 141 2.76 -4.76 3.52
CA LYS A 141 3.00 -4.06 4.79
C LYS A 141 2.07 -2.88 5.06
N CYS A 142 1.49 -2.27 4.02
CA CYS A 142 0.53 -1.17 4.18
C CYS A 142 -0.87 -1.64 4.60
N LEU A 143 -1.16 -2.94 4.49
CA LEU A 143 -2.43 -3.57 4.84
C LEU A 143 -2.34 -4.45 6.11
N VAL A 144 -1.11 -4.80 6.50
CA VAL A 144 -0.83 -5.76 7.56
C VAL A 144 -0.67 -5.10 8.94
N TYR A 145 -0.45 -3.79 8.99
CA TYR A 145 -0.21 -3.10 10.26
C TYR A 145 -1.51 -2.76 11.00
N VAL A 146 -1.88 -3.61 11.96
CA VAL A 146 -2.90 -3.29 12.97
C VAL A 146 -2.20 -2.72 14.20
N CYS A 147 -2.14 -1.38 14.28
CA CYS A 147 -1.61 -0.67 15.44
C CYS A 147 -2.52 -0.82 16.66
N HIS A 148 -2.05 -0.41 17.85
CA HIS A 148 -2.85 -0.49 19.07
C HIS A 148 -4.18 0.28 18.95
N GLU A 149 -4.15 1.48 18.36
CA GLU A 149 -5.32 2.32 18.15
C GLU A 149 -6.31 1.69 17.15
N LEU A 150 -5.81 1.12 16.06
CA LEU A 150 -6.65 0.44 15.08
C LEU A 150 -7.26 -0.84 15.68
N ARG A 151 -6.49 -1.58 16.47
CA ARG A 151 -7.02 -2.73 17.22
C ARG A 151 -8.16 -2.29 18.14
N HIS A 152 -7.94 -1.26 18.94
CA HIS A 152 -8.94 -0.77 19.88
C HIS A 152 -10.20 -0.27 19.16
N GLU A 153 -10.07 0.39 18.02
CA GLU A 153 -11.23 0.76 17.20
C GLU A 153 -11.97 -0.47 16.68
N LEU A 154 -11.27 -1.45 16.11
CA LEU A 154 -11.88 -2.65 15.57
C LEU A 154 -12.59 -3.47 16.66
N GLU A 155 -11.96 -3.59 17.83
CA GLU A 155 -12.53 -4.21 19.03
C GLU A 155 -13.62 -3.36 19.70
N GLY A 156 -13.77 -2.08 19.33
CA GLY A 156 -14.76 -1.17 19.89
C GLY A 156 -16.05 -1.05 19.08
N ARG A 157 -16.15 -1.71 17.92
CA ARG A 157 -17.33 -1.62 17.05
C ARG A 157 -18.48 -2.44 17.62
N ASP A 158 -19.63 -1.81 17.82
CA ASP A 158 -20.91 -2.49 18.11
C ASP A 158 -21.47 -3.13 16.84
N ASP A 159 -20.79 -4.18 16.39
CA ASP A 159 -21.39 -5.19 15.52
C ASP A 159 -21.35 -6.56 16.21
N ASP A 160 -22.40 -7.34 16.02
CA ASP A 160 -22.58 -8.67 16.65
C ASP A 160 -21.47 -9.67 16.25
N ALA A 161 -20.60 -9.31 15.30
CA ALA A 161 -19.54 -10.14 14.71
C ALA A 161 -18.11 -9.71 15.10
N ARG A 162 -17.94 -8.91 16.17
CA ARG A 162 -16.65 -8.32 16.57
C ARG A 162 -15.51 -9.35 16.71
N GLY A 163 -15.73 -10.43 17.46
CA GLY A 163 -14.72 -11.47 17.69
C GLY A 163 -14.34 -12.20 16.39
N GLU A 164 -15.34 -12.59 15.62
CA GLU A 164 -15.17 -13.28 14.34
C GLU A 164 -14.45 -12.41 13.31
N ARG A 165 -14.71 -11.09 13.27
CA ARG A 165 -14.02 -10.16 12.37
C ARG A 165 -12.53 -10.09 12.67
N PHE A 166 -12.16 -9.92 13.94
CA PHE A 166 -10.75 -9.80 14.30
C PHE A 166 -9.98 -11.11 14.03
N GLU A 167 -10.59 -12.26 14.34
CA GLU A 167 -10.04 -13.56 14.00
C GLU A 167 -9.88 -13.74 12.50
N ARG A 168 -10.87 -13.31 11.70
CA ARG A 168 -10.81 -13.32 10.24
C ARG A 168 -9.67 -12.45 9.71
N ILE A 169 -9.51 -11.22 10.19
CA ILE A 169 -8.39 -10.34 9.79
C ILE A 169 -7.05 -11.01 10.06
N GLN A 170 -6.90 -11.64 11.23
CA GLN A 170 -5.66 -12.31 11.63
C GLN A 170 -5.39 -13.57 10.79
N ALA A 171 -6.43 -14.33 10.43
CA ALA A 171 -6.31 -15.47 9.52
C ALA A 171 -5.88 -15.03 8.12
N LEU A 172 -6.58 -14.05 7.54
CA LEU A 172 -6.26 -13.50 6.21
C LEU A 172 -4.83 -12.94 6.15
N ARG A 173 -4.37 -12.30 7.23
CA ARG A 173 -3.01 -11.80 7.34
C ARG A 173 -1.98 -12.92 7.34
N ARG A 174 -2.20 -14.00 8.10
CA ARG A 174 -1.30 -15.17 8.07
C ARG A 174 -1.22 -15.76 6.66
N GLU A 175 -2.36 -15.93 6.00
CA GLU A 175 -2.39 -16.41 4.62
C GLU A 175 -1.65 -15.50 3.65
N LEU A 176 -1.75 -14.17 3.84
CA LEU A 176 -1.04 -13.18 3.06
C LEU A 176 0.48 -13.29 3.26
N ASP A 177 0.94 -13.33 4.51
CA ASP A 177 2.35 -13.46 4.86
C ASP A 177 2.95 -14.77 4.29
N GLU A 178 2.23 -15.88 4.41
CA GLU A 178 2.64 -17.17 3.84
C GLU A 178 2.70 -17.15 2.31
N ALA A 179 1.72 -16.52 1.65
CA ALA A 179 1.70 -16.40 0.20
C ALA A 179 2.87 -15.55 -0.32
N GLN A 180 3.20 -14.46 0.38
CA GLN A 180 4.38 -13.65 0.08
C GLN A 180 5.67 -14.47 0.24
N ALA A 181 5.83 -15.17 1.36
CA ALA A 181 7.01 -15.99 1.61
C ALA A 181 7.19 -17.09 0.55
N ARG A 182 6.10 -17.74 0.11
CA ARG A 182 6.15 -18.72 -0.99
C ARG A 182 6.61 -18.12 -2.31
N LEU A 183 6.08 -16.95 -2.68
CA LEU A 183 6.46 -16.27 -3.92
C LEU A 183 7.90 -15.75 -3.87
N GLU A 184 8.34 -15.20 -2.74
CA GLU A 184 9.71 -14.75 -2.53
C GLU A 184 10.70 -15.91 -2.62
N ALA A 185 10.43 -17.02 -1.95
CA ALA A 185 11.27 -18.22 -2.02
C ALA A 185 11.33 -18.82 -3.43
N ALA A 186 10.23 -18.74 -4.19
CA ALA A 186 10.17 -19.26 -5.55
C ALA A 186 10.86 -18.36 -6.59
N THR A 187 11.17 -17.10 -6.25
CA THR A 187 11.69 -16.09 -7.20
C THR A 187 13.03 -15.47 -6.78
N SER A 188 13.61 -15.95 -5.69
CA SER A 188 14.97 -15.67 -5.23
C SER A 188 15.97 -16.59 -5.92
#